data_AF-A0A7C2FHB5-F1
#
_entry.id   AF-A0A7C2FHB5-F1
#
_cell.length_a   1.000
_cell.length_b   1.000
_cell.length_c   1.000
_cell.angle_alpha   90.00
_cell.angle_beta   90.00
_cell.angle_gamma   90.00
#
_symmetry.space_group_name_H-M   'P 1'
#
loop_
_entity.id
_entity.type
_entity.pdbx_description
1 polymer ?
#
loop_
_entity_poly.entity_id
_entity_poly.type
_entity_poly.pdbx_seq_one_letter_code
_entity_poly.pdbx_strand_id
1 'polypeptide(L)'
;MAIHGLGRAIEDTIEGLIFSGLVAALLNSGLIPPQYKLLFDLINMITIVSLIKALPYWETYYLLGWLIGMGLMYRSGALELWDSIPAIVGVLVLISRNI
;
A
#
# COMPACT_ATOMS: atom_id res chain seq x y z
N MET A 1 -19.96 5.30 9.59
CA MET A 1 -18.55 4.89 9.80
C MET A 1 -18.05 3.92 8.75
N ALA A 2 -18.69 2.76 8.54
CA ALA A 2 -18.23 1.74 7.57
C ALA A 2 -18.00 2.27 6.13
N ILE A 3 -18.95 3.05 5.60
CA ILE A 3 -18.88 3.61 4.24
C ILE A 3 -17.72 4.60 4.09
N HIS A 4 -17.44 5.38 5.14
CA HIS A 4 -16.35 6.38 5.09
C HIS A 4 -14.98 5.72 5.16
N GLY A 5 -14.82 4.67 5.97
CA GLY A 5 -13.58 3.89 6.03
C GLY A 5 -13.27 3.17 4.72
N LEU A 6 -14.26 2.48 4.14
CA LEU A 6 -14.08 1.80 2.86
C LEU A 6 -13.84 2.78 1.71
N GLY A 7 -14.61 3.89 1.65
CA GLY A 7 -14.47 4.91 0.62
C GLY A 7 -13.07 5.54 0.63
N ARG A 8 -12.56 5.88 1.81
CA ARG A 8 -11.19 6.40 1.97
C ARG A 8 -10.13 5.40 1.52
N ALA A 9 -10.28 4.12 1.87
CA ALA A 9 -9.31 3.10 1.45
C ALA A 9 -9.28 2.91 -0.08
N ILE A 10 -10.43 3.05 -0.76
CA ILE A 10 -10.50 3.03 -2.22
C ILE A 10 -9.78 4.24 -2.81
N GLU A 11 -10.00 5.44 -2.26
CA GLU A 11 -9.32 6.67 -2.68
C GLU A 11 -7.80 6.54 -2.54
N ASP A 12 -7.32 6.12 -1.37
CA ASP A 12 -5.90 5.87 -1.10
C ASP A 12 -5.31 4.82 -2.07
N THR A 13 -6.10 3.81 -2.45
CA THR A 13 -5.68 2.79 -3.44
C THR A 13 -5.51 3.41 -4.83
N ILE A 14 -6.46 4.25 -5.25
CA ILE A 14 -6.39 4.92 -6.55
C ILE A 14 -5.19 5.87 -6.58
N GLU A 15 -4.98 6.64 -5.52
CA GLU A 15 -3.83 7.54 -5.38
C GLU A 15 -2.52 6.77 -5.45
N GLY A 16 -2.40 5.65 -4.73
CA GLY A 16 -1.21 4.80 -4.77
C GLY A 16 -0.93 4.24 -6.16
N LEU A 17 -1.96 3.81 -6.89
CA LEU A 17 -1.83 3.32 -8.27
C LEU A 17 -1.31 4.42 -9.21
N ILE A 18 -1.88 5.62 -9.10
CA ILE A 18 -1.48 6.78 -9.92
C ILE A 18 -0.04 7.17 -9.59
N PHE A 19 0.31 7.25 -8.30
CA PHE A 19 1.64 7.64 -7.87
C PHE A 19 2.71 6.62 -8.29
N SER A 20 2.46 5.32 -8.09
CA SER A 20 3.37 4.27 -8.56
C SER A 20 3.57 4.30 -10.07
N GLY A 21 2.50 4.50 -10.84
CA GLY A 21 2.57 4.66 -12.29
C GLY A 21 3.38 5.90 -12.70
N LEU A 22 3.21 7.02 -12.00
CA LEU A 22 3.96 8.25 -12.25
C LEU A 22 5.46 8.06 -11.98
N VAL A 23 5.83 7.48 -10.84
CA VAL A 23 7.24 7.21 -10.50
C VAL A 23 7.88 6.28 -11.53
N ALA A 24 7.19 5.21 -11.93
CA ALA A 24 7.68 4.30 -12.97
C ALA A 24 7.89 5.02 -14.32
N ALA A 25 6.95 5.88 -14.74
CA ALA A 25 7.08 6.66 -15.97
C ALA A 25 8.27 7.65 -15.91
N LEU A 26 8.47 8.32 -14.78
CA LEU A 26 9.58 9.25 -14.58
C LEU A 26 10.95 8.55 -14.59
N LEU A 27 11.06 7.36 -13.99
CA LEU A 27 12.27 6.53 -14.06
C LEU A 27 12.53 6.04 -15.48
N ASN A 28 11.52 5.50 -16.16
CA ASN A 28 11.66 4.94 -17.51
C ASN A 28 11.93 5.98 -18.60
N SER A 29 11.45 7.21 -18.42
CA SER A 29 11.74 8.33 -19.34
C SER A 29 13.16 8.88 -19.21
N GLY A 30 13.91 8.46 -18.17
CA GLY A 30 15.25 9.00 -17.87
C GLY A 30 15.24 10.39 -17.24
N LEU A 31 14.05 10.92 -16.89
CA LEU A 31 13.92 12.19 -16.17
C LEU A 31 14.48 12.11 -14.74
N ILE A 32 14.39 10.93 -14.13
CA ILE A 32 14.99 10.65 -12.82
C ILE A 32 16.22 9.76 -13.02
N PRO A 33 17.41 10.19 -12.57
CA PRO A 33 18.60 9.36 -12.61
C PRO A 33 18.40 8.04 -11.86
N PRO A 34 18.88 6.89 -12.38
CA PRO A 34 18.62 5.57 -11.79
C PRO A 34 19.08 5.40 -10.34
N GLN A 35 20.04 6.21 -9.87
CA GLN A 35 20.52 6.18 -8.49
C GLN A 35 19.42 6.55 -7.48
N TYR A 36 18.44 7.35 -7.90
CA TYR A 36 17.30 7.71 -7.05
C TYR A 36 16.32 6.54 -6.85
N LYS A 37 16.37 5.50 -7.69
CA LYS A 37 15.57 4.29 -7.46
C LYS A 37 15.88 3.69 -6.08
N LEU A 38 17.15 3.61 -5.71
CA LEU A 38 17.55 3.11 -4.40
C LEU A 38 16.95 3.94 -3.26
N LEU A 39 16.89 5.27 -3.42
CA LEU A 39 16.27 6.15 -2.43
C LEU A 39 14.76 5.90 -2.32
N PHE A 40 14.05 5.75 -3.44
CA PHE A 40 12.63 5.39 -3.45
C PHE A 40 12.38 4.03 -2.80
N ASP A 41 13.20 3.03 -3.10
CA ASP A 41 13.10 1.68 -2.50
C ASP A 41 13.29 1.74 -0.97
N LEU A 42 14.27 2.51 -0.48
CA LEU A 42 14.52 2.69 0.95
C LEU A 42 13.38 3.43 1.66
N ILE A 43 12.85 4.50 1.05
CA ILE A 43 11.70 5.23 1.58
C ILE A 43 10.47 4.31 1.63
N ASN A 44 10.26 3.50 0.59
CA ASN A 44 9.17 2.53 0.55
C ASN A 44 9.31 1.52 1.70
N MET A 45 10.51 1.00 1.95
CA MET A 45 10.76 0.07 3.06
C MET A 45 10.45 0.69 4.43
N ILE A 46 10.87 1.94 4.68
CA ILE A 46 10.53 2.65 5.92
C ILE A 46 9.01 2.85 6.05
N THR A 47 8.35 3.15 4.94
CA THR A 47 6.90 3.34 4.88
C THR A 47 6.16 2.04 5.19
N ILE A 48 6.60 0.91 4.63
CA ILE A 48 6.09 -0.44 4.92
C ILE A 48 6.18 -0.76 6.41
N VAL A 49 7.33 -0.52 7.04
CA VAL A 49 7.52 -0.75 8.49
C VAL A 49 6.59 0.15 9.31
N SER A 50 6.41 1.40 8.90
CA SER A 50 5.51 2.35 9.56
C SER A 50 4.05 1.93 9.43
N LEU A 51 3.65 1.46 8.25
CA LEU A 51 2.33 0.89 7.97
C LEU A 51 2.04 -0.29 8.89
N ILE A 52 2.96 -1.26 8.98
CA ILE A 52 2.81 -2.44 9.84
C ILE A 52 2.49 -2.04 11.29
N LYS A 53 3.14 -1.01 11.82
CA LYS A 53 2.90 -0.48 13.17
C LYS A 53 1.56 0.25 13.28
N ALA A 54 1.05 0.82 12.20
CA ALA A 54 -0.20 1.58 12.16
C ALA A 54 -1.45 0.69 11.98
N LEU A 55 -1.33 -0.45 11.27
CA LEU A 55 -2.45 -1.37 10.97
C LEU A 55 -3.34 -1.73 12.18
N PRO A 56 -2.80 -1.99 13.39
CA PRO A 56 -3.63 -2.29 14.57
C PRO A 56 -4.58 -1.18 14.99
N TYR A 57 -4.32 0.06 14.58
CA TYR A 57 -5.12 1.24 14.94
C TYR A 57 -6.12 1.64 13.85
N TRP A 58 -6.11 0.96 12.70
CA TRP A 58 -7.00 1.28 11.60
C TRP A 58 -8.42 0.78 11.84
N GLU A 59 -9.42 1.51 11.38
CA GLU A 59 -10.81 1.05 11.41
C GLU A 59 -10.98 -0.23 10.57
N THR A 60 -11.80 -1.18 11.04
CA THR A 60 -11.96 -2.50 10.39
C THR A 60 -12.34 -2.40 8.91
N TYR A 61 -13.26 -1.49 8.56
CA TYR A 61 -13.69 -1.30 7.17
C TYR A 61 -12.65 -0.59 6.30
N TYR A 62 -11.81 0.27 6.89
CA TYR A 62 -10.67 0.86 6.19
C TYR A 62 -9.62 -0.22 5.91
N LEU A 63 -9.29 -1.04 6.91
CA LEU A 63 -8.34 -2.14 6.77
C LEU A 63 -8.80 -3.17 5.72
N LEU A 64 -10.08 -3.52 5.69
CA LEU A 64 -10.66 -4.37 4.65
C LEU A 64 -10.54 -3.75 3.25
N GLY A 65 -10.92 -2.49 3.11
CA GLY A 65 -10.80 -1.77 1.84
C GLY A 65 -9.35 -1.69 1.35
N TRP A 66 -8.43 -1.45 2.27
CA TRP A 66 -7.01 -1.36 1.98
C TRP A 66 -6.43 -2.70 1.54
N LEU A 67 -6.80 -3.81 2.20
CA LEU A 67 -6.40 -5.17 1.79
C LEU A 67 -6.90 -5.52 0.38
N ILE A 68 -8.14 -5.14 0.05
CA ILE A 68 -8.67 -5.30 -1.30
C ILE A 68 -7.86 -4.47 -2.29
N GLY A 69 -7.56 -3.21 -1.94
CA GLY A 69 -6.74 -2.31 -2.75
C GLY A 69 -5.35 -2.85 -3.04
N MET A 70 -4.66 -3.37 -2.01
CA MET A 70 -3.38 -4.05 -2.16
C MET A 70 -3.46 -5.24 -3.11
N GLY A 71 -4.54 -6.03 -3.03
CA GLY A 71 -4.77 -7.14 -3.97
C GLY A 71 -4.93 -6.67 -5.43
N LEU A 72 -5.60 -5.53 -5.65
CA LEU A 72 -5.74 -4.93 -6.99
C LEU A 72 -4.41 -4.41 -7.51
N MET A 73 -3.64 -3.70 -6.67
CA MET A 73 -2.33 -3.17 -7.02
C MET A 73 -1.31 -4.27 -7.32
N TYR A 74 -1.33 -5.36 -6.56
CA TYR A 74 -0.48 -6.52 -6.84
C TYR A 74 -0.82 -7.14 -8.20
N ARG A 75 -2.12 -7.27 -8.53
CA ARG A 75 -2.56 -7.78 -9.83
C ARG A 75 -2.19 -6.86 -11.00
N SER A 76 -2.12 -5.56 -10.79
CA SER A 76 -1.69 -4.61 -11.83
C SER A 76 -0.17 -4.53 -11.98
N GLY A 77 0.61 -5.25 -11.16
CA GLY A 77 2.07 -5.15 -11.14
C GLY A 77 2.61 -3.87 -10.52
N ALA A 78 1.77 -3.13 -9.77
CA ALA A 78 2.18 -1.91 -9.08
C ALA A 78 2.88 -2.19 -7.75
N LEU A 79 2.79 -3.42 -7.25
CA LEU A 79 3.43 -3.89 -6.02
C LEU A 79 4.29 -5.12 -6.31
N GLU A 80 5.41 -5.21 -5.60
CA GLU A 80 6.28 -6.38 -5.57
C GLU A 80 5.84 -7.37 -4.49
N LEU A 81 6.43 -8.57 -4.52
CA LEU A 81 6.13 -9.62 -3.53
C LEU A 81 6.38 -9.13 -2.09
N TRP A 82 7.41 -8.31 -1.88
CA TRP A 82 7.78 -7.79 -0.56
C TRP A 82 6.73 -6.86 0.03
N ASP A 83 5.95 -6.19 -0.83
CA ASP A 83 4.85 -5.31 -0.41
C ASP A 83 3.64 -6.10 0.12
N SER A 84 3.65 -7.43 0.04
CA SER A 84 2.60 -8.29 0.62
C SER A 84 2.70 -8.46 2.14
N ILE A 85 3.85 -8.14 2.76
CA ILE A 85 4.05 -8.32 4.20
C ILE A 85 3.02 -7.54 5.04
N PRO A 86 2.75 -6.24 4.78
CA PRO A 86 1.73 -5.52 5.52
C PRO A 86 0.32 -6.07 5.26
N ALA A 87 0.06 -6.69 4.10
CA ALA A 87 -1.23 -7.35 3.84
C ALA A 87 -1.42 -8.58 4.73
N ILE A 88 -0.37 -9.39 4.91
CA ILE A 88 -0.38 -10.53 5.84
C ILE A 88 -0.64 -10.05 7.27
N VAL A 89 0.08 -9.02 7.72
CA VAL A 89 -0.13 -8.43 9.06
C VAL A 89 -1.55 -7.88 9.20
N GLY A 90 -2.07 -7.20 8.17
CA GLY A 90 -3.43 -6.66 8.16
C GLY A 90 -4.49 -7.75 8.32
N VAL A 91 -4.32 -8.89 7.66
CA VAL A 91 -5.21 -10.06 7.84
C VAL A 91 -5.13 -10.59 9.28
N LEU A 92 -3.93 -10.70 9.87
CA LEU A 92 -3.77 -11.14 11.26
C LEU A 92 -4.45 -10.18 12.25
N VAL A 93 -4.36 -8.87 12.01
CA VAL A 93 -5.05 -7.84 12.80
C VAL A 93 -6.57 -7.97 12.68
N LEU A 94 -7.11 -8.29 11.50
CA LEU A 94 -8.54 -8.53 11.34
C LEU A 94 -8.98 -9.78 12.11
N ILE A 95 -8.21 -10.86 12.02
CA ILE A 95 -8.51 -12.11 12.74
C ILE A 95 -8.51 -11.87 14.25
N SER A 96 -7.52 -11.17 14.79
CA SER A 96 -7.41 -10.92 16.24
C SER A 96 -8.53 -10.04 16.82
N ARG A 97 -9.26 -9.31 15.98
CA ARG A 97 -10.40 -8.48 16.39
C ARG A 97 -11.74 -9.22 16.41
N ASN A 98 -11.82 -10.38 15.75
CA ASN A 98 -13.07 -11.13 15.55
C ASN A 98 -13.07 -12.51 16.22
N ILE A 99 -12.04 -12.81 17.02
CA ILE A 99 -11.93 -13.97 17.92
C ILE A 99 -11.93 -13.42 19.35
#